data_AF-A0AA51R2W5-F1
#
_entry.id   AF-A0AA51R2W5-F1
#
_cell.length_a   1.000
_cell.length_b   1.000
_cell.length_c   1.000
_cell.angle_alpha   90.00
_cell.angle_beta   90.00
_cell.angle_gamma   90.00
#
_symmetry.space_group_name_H-M   'P 1'
#
loop_
_entity.id
_entity.type
_entity.pdbx_description
1 polymer ?
#
loop_
_entity_poly.entity_id
_entity_poly.type
_entity_poly.pdbx_seq_one_letter_code
_entity_poly.pdbx_strand_id
1 'polypeptide(L)'
;MNATLTVQDLFRLILFLLGIGALTYLILILKNLNKIISKADTIMESNVKEIDSILKQLPTISENVQSITKNVDNVLEEIAPEINSTVCNINEITKDISSMTDSIENTTHKAYETFDIVAESISETAFSFQNNIKNFDGYLKLILDIIDSIKNIIKKR
;
A
#
# COMPACT_ATOMS: atom_id res chain seq x y z
N MET A 1 98.11 9.86 -51.47
CA MET A 1 97.28 8.80 -52.08
C MET A 1 95.88 9.39 -52.24
N ASN A 2 95.51 9.81 -53.45
CA ASN A 2 94.19 10.41 -53.71
C ASN A 2 93.22 9.28 -54.06
N ALA A 3 92.32 8.94 -53.14
CA ALA A 3 91.24 8.00 -53.42
C ALA A 3 90.20 8.68 -54.33
N THR A 4 90.12 8.25 -55.58
CA THR A 4 89.09 8.69 -56.52
C THR A 4 87.88 7.78 -56.35
N LEU A 5 86.85 8.27 -55.65
CA LEU A 5 85.59 7.55 -55.50
C LEU A 5 84.81 7.62 -56.82
N THR A 6 84.42 6.47 -57.36
CA THR A 6 83.53 6.45 -58.53
C THR A 6 82.09 6.77 -58.11
N VAL A 7 81.29 7.35 -59.01
CA VAL A 7 79.87 7.63 -58.77
C VAL A 7 79.10 6.35 -58.37
N GLN A 8 79.51 5.20 -58.91
CA GLN A 8 78.95 3.90 -58.59
C GLN A 8 79.19 3.49 -57.13
N ASP A 9 80.39 3.76 -56.59
CA ASP A 9 80.72 3.46 -55.20
C ASP A 9 79.92 4.32 -54.22
N LEU A 10 79.71 5.60 -54.56
CA LEU A 10 78.86 6.51 -53.78
C LEU A 10 77.40 6.05 -53.74
N PHE A 11 76.86 5.62 -54.89
CA PHE A 11 75.50 5.11 -54.96
C PHE A 11 75.30 3.82 -54.14
N ARG A 12 76.28 2.91 -54.18
CA ARG A 12 76.27 1.69 -53.36
C ARG A 12 76.32 1.99 -51.86
N LEU A 13 77.12 2.97 -51.43
CA LEU A 13 77.17 3.41 -50.04
C LEU A 13 75.82 3.94 -49.55
N ILE A 14 75.17 4.79 -50.36
CA ILE A 14 73.86 5.37 -50.04
C ILE A 14 72.80 4.25 -49.95
N LEU A 15 72.81 3.31 -50.89
CA LEU A 15 71.92 2.14 -50.84
C LEU A 15 72.14 1.28 -49.59
N PHE A 16 73.39 1.11 -49.15
CA PHE A 16 73.70 0.34 -47.95
C PHE A 16 73.17 1.03 -46.68
N LEU A 17 73.35 2.35 -46.57
CA LEU A 17 72.79 3.15 -45.47
C LEU A 17 71.26 3.12 -45.46
N LEU A 18 70.63 3.24 -46.63
CA LEU A 18 69.18 3.09 -46.77
C LEU A 18 68.72 1.68 -46.38
N GLY A 19 69.49 0.64 -46.74
CA GLY A 19 69.22 -0.74 -46.35
C GLY A 19 69.22 -0.92 -44.83
N ILE A 20 70.23 -0.38 -44.13
CA ILE A 20 70.28 -0.41 -42.65
C ILE A 20 69.10 0.36 -42.05
N GLY A 21 68.79 1.55 -42.58
CA GLY A 21 67.64 2.34 -42.16
C GLY A 21 66.31 1.58 -42.32
N ALA A 22 66.12 0.92 -43.46
CA ALA A 22 64.94 0.11 -43.72
C ALA A 22 64.85 -1.10 -42.77
N LEU A 23 65.96 -1.80 -42.52
CA LEU A 23 66.00 -2.96 -41.62
C LEU A 23 65.71 -2.56 -40.16
N THR A 24 66.28 -1.46 -39.69
CA THR A 24 66.02 -0.97 -38.32
C THR A 24 64.55 -0.56 -38.14
N TYR A 25 63.96 0.11 -39.13
CA TYR A 25 62.54 0.45 -39.12
C TYR A 25 61.65 -0.80 -39.13
N LEU A 26 61.99 -1.81 -39.94
CA LEU A 26 61.27 -3.07 -40.00
C LEU A 26 61.29 -3.81 -38.66
N ILE A 27 62.43 -3.84 -37.97
CA ILE A 27 62.55 -4.43 -36.62
C ILE A 27 61.64 -3.69 -35.62
N LEU A 28 61.56 -2.36 -35.69
CA LEU A 28 60.70 -1.57 -34.83
C LEU A 28 59.21 -1.88 -35.05
N ILE A 29 58.79 -2.02 -36.31
CA ILE A 29 57.43 -2.44 -36.66
C ILE A 29 57.13 -3.83 -36.12
N LEU A 30 57.99 -4.82 -36.36
CA LEU A 30 57.80 -6.19 -35.88
C LEU A 30 57.68 -6.24 -34.36
N LYS A 31 58.49 -5.45 -33.64
CA LYS A 31 58.40 -5.33 -32.18
C LYS A 31 57.07 -4.76 -31.72
N ASN A 32 56.52 -3.79 -32.44
CA ASN A 32 55.23 -3.19 -32.13
C ASN A 32 54.07 -4.16 -32.45
N LEU A 33 54.12 -4.89 -33.57
CA LEU A 33 53.15 -5.93 -33.88
C LEU A 33 53.12 -7.01 -32.79
N ASN A 34 54.28 -7.49 -32.36
CA ASN A 34 54.36 -8.53 -31.34
C ASN A 34 53.72 -8.08 -30.01
N LYS A 35 53.88 -6.81 -29.64
CA LYS A 35 53.20 -6.24 -28.46
C LYS A 35 51.68 -6.19 -28.62
N ILE A 36 51.18 -5.87 -29.81
CA ILE A 36 49.74 -5.83 -30.08
C ILE A 36 49.15 -7.24 -29.99
N ILE A 37 49.82 -8.22 -30.61
CA ILE A 37 49.40 -9.63 -30.58
C ILE A 37 49.36 -10.13 -29.13
N SER A 38 50.43 -9.90 -28.36
CA SER A 38 50.46 -10.32 -26.94
C SER A 38 49.36 -9.68 -26.09
N LYS A 39 49.01 -8.41 -26.34
CA LYS A 39 47.87 -7.76 -25.66
C LYS A 39 46.54 -8.38 -26.08
N ALA A 40 46.36 -8.67 -27.37
CA ALA A 40 45.16 -9.33 -27.87
C ALA A 40 44.99 -10.72 -27.25
N ASP A 41 46.07 -11.51 -27.14
CA ASP A 41 46.06 -12.83 -26.50
C ASP A 41 45.65 -12.73 -25.04
N THR A 42 46.21 -11.77 -24.30
CA THR A 42 45.88 -11.56 -22.87
C THR A 42 44.41 -11.19 -22.67
N ILE A 43 43.87 -10.29 -23.50
CA ILE A 43 42.45 -9.90 -23.46
C ILE A 43 41.57 -11.10 -23.80
N MET A 44 41.94 -11.87 -24.82
CA MET A 44 41.21 -13.07 -25.23
C MET A 44 41.19 -14.12 -24.13
N GLU A 45 42.33 -14.41 -23.50
CA GLU A 45 42.40 -15.34 -22.37
C GLU A 45 41.57 -14.87 -21.16
N SER A 46 41.58 -13.57 -20.84
CA SER A 46 40.76 -13.01 -19.75
C SER A 46 39.28 -13.20 -20.05
N ASN A 47 38.84 -12.85 -21.25
CA ASN A 47 37.45 -12.99 -21.67
C ASN A 47 37.00 -14.46 -21.67
N VAL A 48 37.84 -15.38 -22.14
CA VAL A 48 37.53 -16.82 -22.12
C VAL A 48 37.37 -17.30 -20.67
N LYS A 49 38.22 -16.87 -19.73
CA LYS A 49 38.10 -17.23 -18.30
C LYS A 49 36.82 -16.65 -17.67
N GLU A 50 36.48 -15.41 -17.99
CA GLU A 50 35.23 -14.78 -17.50
C GLU A 50 34.00 -15.49 -18.05
N ILE A 51 33.98 -15.80 -19.35
CA ILE A 51 32.90 -16.55 -19.99
C ILE A 51 32.76 -17.94 -19.35
N ASP A 52 33.86 -18.67 -19.15
CA ASP A 52 33.84 -19.98 -18.48
C ASP A 52 33.29 -19.89 -17.04
N SER A 53 33.67 -18.85 -16.29
CA SER A 53 33.13 -18.58 -14.95
C SER A 53 31.63 -18.32 -14.98
N ILE A 54 31.14 -17.50 -15.92
CA ILE A 54 29.71 -17.22 -16.10
C ILE A 54 28.96 -18.51 -16.48
N LEU A 55 29.49 -19.30 -17.40
CA LEU A 55 28.89 -20.57 -17.82
C LEU A 55 28.81 -21.58 -16.68
N LYS A 56 29.78 -21.60 -15.76
CA LYS A 56 29.74 -22.44 -14.55
C LYS A 56 28.73 -21.97 -13.52
N GLN A 57 28.50 -20.66 -13.41
CA GLN A 57 27.55 -20.08 -12.46
C GLN A 57 26.10 -20.06 -12.99
N LEU A 58 25.92 -20.10 -14.30
CA LEU A 58 24.62 -20.08 -14.97
C LEU A 58 23.64 -21.14 -14.44
N PRO A 59 24.03 -22.42 -14.28
CA PRO A 59 23.17 -23.44 -13.68
C PRO A 59 22.73 -23.07 -12.27
N THR A 60 23.65 -22.64 -11.40
CA THR A 60 23.33 -22.24 -10.02
C THR A 60 22.41 -21.03 -9.96
N ILE A 61 22.61 -20.03 -10.83
CA ILE A 61 21.70 -18.89 -10.95
C ILE A 61 20.31 -19.36 -11.37
N SER A 62 20.23 -20.26 -12.36
CA SER A 62 18.96 -20.82 -12.82
C SER A 62 18.25 -21.62 -11.73
N GLU A 63 18.98 -22.44 -10.96
CA GLU A 63 18.45 -23.21 -9.83
C GLU A 63 17.95 -22.28 -8.72
N ASN A 64 18.70 -21.23 -8.39
CA ASN A 64 18.29 -20.23 -7.40
C ASN A 64 17.02 -19.50 -7.84
N VAL A 65 16.93 -19.10 -9.11
CA VAL A 65 15.72 -18.47 -9.67
C VAL A 65 14.53 -19.42 -9.58
N GLN A 66 14.69 -20.69 -9.96
CA GLN A 66 13.63 -21.70 -9.85
C GLN A 66 13.19 -21.91 -8.40
N SER A 67 14.13 -21.97 -7.46
CA SER A 67 13.85 -22.11 -6.02
C SER A 67 13.10 -20.89 -5.48
N ILE A 68 13.52 -19.68 -5.84
CA ILE A 68 12.82 -18.44 -5.47
C ILE A 68 11.39 -18.45 -6.01
N THR A 69 11.18 -18.79 -7.30
CA THR A 69 9.85 -18.89 -7.88
C THR A 69 8.98 -19.88 -7.13
N LYS A 70 9.50 -21.08 -6.86
CA LYS A 70 8.76 -22.10 -6.10
C LYS A 70 8.42 -21.64 -4.67
N ASN A 71 9.33 -20.95 -3.99
CA ASN A 71 9.06 -20.41 -2.66
C ASN A 71 7.99 -19.33 -2.68
N VAL A 72 7.98 -18.46 -3.70
CA VAL A 72 6.92 -17.46 -3.89
C VAL A 72 5.58 -18.15 -4.12
N ASP A 73 5.54 -19.17 -4.97
CA ASP A 73 4.31 -19.94 -5.23
C ASP A 73 3.79 -20.59 -3.93
N ASN A 74 4.66 -21.23 -3.15
CA ASN A 74 4.29 -21.81 -1.86
C ASN A 74 3.74 -20.76 -0.87
N VAL A 75 4.38 -19.59 -0.76
CA VAL A 75 3.91 -18.51 0.11
C VAL A 75 2.54 -18.02 -0.34
N LEU A 76 2.32 -17.88 -1.66
CA LEU A 76 1.01 -17.51 -2.20
C LEU A 76 -0.06 -18.55 -1.90
N GLU A 77 0.26 -19.84 -2.03
CA GLU A 77 -0.64 -20.94 -1.67
C GLU A 77 -0.97 -20.95 -0.16
N GLU A 78 -0.02 -20.64 0.71
CA GLU A 78 -0.24 -20.55 2.16
C GLU A 78 -1.09 -19.33 2.57
N ILE A 79 -0.86 -18.15 1.99
CA ILE A 79 -1.56 -16.92 2.39
C ILE A 79 -2.93 -16.75 1.74
N ALA A 80 -3.18 -17.34 0.56
CA ALA A 80 -4.46 -17.25 -0.14
C ALA A 80 -5.67 -17.68 0.72
N PRO A 81 -5.64 -18.84 1.41
CA PRO A 81 -6.74 -19.24 2.30
C PRO A 81 -6.89 -18.32 3.52
N GLU A 82 -5.79 -17.78 4.07
CA GLU A 82 -5.85 -16.83 5.19
C GLU A 82 -6.50 -15.50 4.78
N ILE A 83 -6.17 -14.99 3.59
CA ILE A 83 -6.80 -13.80 3.02
C ILE A 83 -8.30 -14.05 2.81
N ASN A 84 -8.66 -15.20 2.22
CA ASN A 84 -10.07 -15.55 2.01
C ASN A 84 -10.83 -15.66 3.33
N SER A 85 -10.25 -16.31 4.33
CA SER A 85 -10.82 -16.42 5.68
C SER A 85 -11.02 -15.04 6.32
N THR A 86 -10.02 -14.16 6.22
CA THR A 86 -10.09 -12.79 6.72
C THR A 86 -11.20 -11.99 6.04
N VAL A 87 -11.32 -12.10 4.71
CA VAL A 87 -12.41 -11.45 3.93
C VAL A 87 -13.78 -12.01 4.34
N CYS A 88 -13.91 -13.32 4.54
CA CYS A 88 -15.13 -13.93 5.07
C CYS A 88 -15.50 -13.37 6.43
N ASN A 89 -14.56 -13.34 7.38
CA ASN A 89 -14.79 -12.79 8.72
C ASN A 89 -15.20 -11.31 8.68
N ILE A 90 -14.58 -10.51 7.81
CA ILE A 90 -14.95 -9.10 7.61
C ILE A 90 -16.38 -8.98 7.08
N ASN A 91 -16.77 -9.82 6.12
CA ASN A 91 -18.13 -9.81 5.57
C ASN A 91 -19.17 -10.20 6.63
N GLU A 92 -18.88 -11.18 7.50
CA GLU A 92 -19.74 -11.57 8.61
C GLU A 92 -19.89 -10.43 9.63
N ILE A 93 -18.77 -9.83 10.07
CA ILE A 93 -18.79 -8.66 10.97
C ILE A 93 -19.59 -7.50 10.36
N THR A 94 -19.43 -7.25 9.06
CA THR A 94 -20.17 -6.19 8.36
C THR A 94 -21.68 -6.46 8.38
N LYS A 95 -22.08 -7.72 8.19
CA LYS A 95 -23.48 -8.15 8.28
C LYS A 95 -24.04 -7.97 9.69
N ASP A 96 -23.29 -8.38 10.71
CA ASP A 96 -23.68 -8.23 12.11
C ASP A 96 -23.87 -6.76 12.47
N ILE A 97 -22.93 -5.89 12.07
CA ILE A 97 -23.05 -4.43 12.24
C ILE A 97 -24.31 -3.91 11.56
N SER A 98 -24.60 -4.30 10.32
CA SER A 98 -25.82 -3.87 9.62
C SER A 98 -27.07 -4.26 10.41
N SER A 99 -27.17 -5.50 10.88
CA SER A 99 -28.31 -5.97 11.66
C SER A 99 -28.47 -5.25 13.00
N MET A 100 -27.35 -4.88 13.61
CA MET A 100 -27.34 -4.11 14.86
C MET A 100 -27.82 -2.68 14.60
N THR A 101 -27.37 -2.05 13.51
CA THR A 101 -27.86 -0.74 13.08
C THR A 101 -29.37 -0.76 12.81
N ASP A 102 -29.88 -1.77 12.11
CA ASP A 102 -31.33 -1.92 11.87
C ASP A 102 -32.11 -2.08 13.18
N SER A 103 -31.56 -2.84 14.14
CA SER A 103 -32.17 -3.02 15.46
C SER A 103 -32.19 -1.73 16.28
N ILE A 104 -31.12 -0.94 16.18
CA ILE A 104 -31.03 0.39 16.80
C ILE A 104 -32.05 1.33 16.18
N GLU A 105 -32.12 1.40 14.86
CA GLU A 105 -33.10 2.25 14.14
C GLU A 105 -34.53 1.90 14.55
N ASN A 106 -34.88 0.61 14.57
CA ASN A 106 -36.19 0.14 15.02
C ASN A 106 -36.48 0.50 16.48
N THR A 107 -35.50 0.36 17.36
CA THR A 107 -35.66 0.68 18.79
C THR A 107 -35.83 2.18 18.99
N THR A 108 -35.05 3.00 18.29
CA THR A 108 -35.16 4.45 18.28
C THR A 108 -36.52 4.90 17.75
N HIS A 109 -37.01 4.31 16.66
CA HIS A 109 -38.34 4.61 16.12
C HIS A 109 -39.45 4.31 17.14
N LYS A 110 -39.45 3.10 17.73
CA LYS A 110 -40.41 2.72 18.79
C LYS A 110 -40.33 3.63 20.01
N ALA A 111 -39.12 4.07 20.39
CA ALA A 111 -38.95 5.01 21.48
C ALA A 111 -39.61 6.36 21.16
N TYR A 112 -39.42 6.89 19.94
CA TYR A 112 -40.10 8.11 19.49
C TYR A 112 -41.62 7.96 19.50
N GLU A 113 -42.16 6.89 18.94
CA GLU A 113 -43.62 6.63 18.97
C GLU A 113 -44.16 6.57 20.41
N THR A 114 -43.44 5.89 21.31
CA THR A 114 -43.84 5.79 22.72
C THR A 114 -43.79 7.16 23.41
N PHE A 115 -42.76 7.96 23.17
CA PHE A 115 -42.65 9.30 23.72
C PHE A 115 -43.78 10.21 23.25
N ASP A 116 -44.17 10.12 21.97
CA ASP A 116 -45.26 10.91 21.40
C ASP A 116 -46.61 10.54 22.05
N ILE A 117 -46.92 9.23 22.16
CA ILE A 117 -48.13 8.72 22.83
C ILE A 117 -48.18 9.15 24.30
N VAL A 118 -47.06 9.06 25.02
CA VAL A 118 -47.00 9.44 26.44
C VAL A 118 -47.15 10.96 26.59
N ALA A 119 -46.52 11.76 25.74
CA ALA A 119 -46.66 13.21 25.77
C ALA A 119 -48.11 13.64 25.48
N GLU A 120 -48.76 13.04 24.48
CA GLU A 120 -50.17 13.26 24.16
C GLU A 120 -51.07 12.87 25.33
N SER A 121 -50.86 11.68 25.92
CA SER A 121 -51.64 11.20 27.07
C SER A 121 -51.49 12.09 28.32
N ILE A 122 -50.28 12.58 28.61
CA ILE A 122 -50.03 13.51 29.72
C ILE A 122 -50.74 14.84 29.44
N SER A 123 -50.66 15.35 28.21
CA SER A 123 -51.34 16.57 27.78
C SER A 123 -52.86 16.46 27.95
N GLU A 124 -53.46 15.38 27.44
CA GLU A 124 -54.89 15.10 27.57
C GLU A 124 -55.32 14.96 29.04
N THR A 125 -54.50 14.28 29.86
CA THR A 125 -54.74 14.14 31.30
C THR A 125 -54.70 15.50 31.99
N ALA A 126 -53.71 16.34 31.68
CA ALA A 126 -53.59 17.69 32.24
C ALA A 126 -54.79 18.56 31.86
N PHE A 127 -55.23 18.52 30.60
CA PHE A 127 -56.44 19.22 30.15
C PHE A 127 -57.69 18.69 30.86
N SER A 128 -57.85 17.37 30.97
CA SER A 128 -58.98 16.74 31.67
C SER A 128 -59.00 17.09 33.15
N PHE A 129 -57.85 17.11 33.82
CA PHE A 129 -57.73 17.46 35.23
C PHE A 129 -58.03 18.95 35.46
N GLN A 130 -57.51 19.83 34.59
CA GLN A 130 -57.84 21.27 34.63
C GLN A 130 -59.34 21.49 34.46
N ASN A 131 -59.99 20.78 33.54
CA ASN A 131 -61.43 20.88 33.31
C ASN A 131 -62.24 20.35 34.50
N ASN A 132 -61.81 19.24 35.10
CA ASN A 132 -62.44 18.69 36.30
C ASN A 132 -62.25 19.60 37.53
N ILE A 133 -61.08 20.22 37.72
CA ILE A 133 -60.84 21.21 38.80
C ILE A 133 -61.74 22.44 38.63
N LYS A 134 -61.94 22.93 37.40
CA LYS A 134 -62.90 24.03 37.14
C LYS A 134 -64.33 23.65 37.58
N ASN A 135 -64.74 22.40 37.38
CA ASN A 135 -66.03 21.90 37.86
C ASN A 135 -66.04 21.70 39.39
N PHE A 136 -64.91 21.28 39.96
CA PHE A 136 -64.73 21.06 41.39
C PHE A 136 -64.86 22.34 42.21
N ASP A 137 -64.39 23.48 41.70
CA ASP A 137 -64.63 24.80 42.33
C ASP A 137 -66.14 25.08 42.50
N GLY A 138 -66.95 24.67 41.51
CA GLY A 138 -68.41 24.73 41.58
C GLY A 138 -69.01 23.82 42.66
N TYR A 139 -68.54 22.58 42.78
CA TYR A 139 -68.98 21.64 43.83
C TYR A 139 -68.55 22.09 45.23
N LEU A 140 -67.31 22.58 45.39
CA LEU A 140 -66.81 23.13 46.64
C LEU A 140 -67.64 24.32 47.08
N LYS A 141 -67.97 25.22 46.16
CA LYS A 141 -68.84 26.38 46.44
C LYS A 141 -70.22 25.93 46.88
N LEU A 142 -70.79 24.91 46.24
CA LEU A 142 -72.09 24.36 46.60
C LEU A 142 -72.07 23.69 48.00
N ILE A 143 -70.99 22.97 48.34
CA ILE A 143 -70.79 22.41 49.68
C ILE A 143 -70.66 23.54 50.72
N LEU A 144 -69.90 24.59 50.43
CA LEU A 144 -69.76 25.76 51.30
C LEU A 144 -71.11 26.48 51.50
N ASP A 145 -71.88 26.65 50.44
CA ASP A 145 -73.23 27.24 50.50
C ASP A 145 -74.18 26.40 51.36
N ILE A 146 -74.09 25.06 51.32
CA ILE A 146 -74.84 24.15 52.20
C ILE A 146 -74.40 24.31 53.66
N ILE A 147 -73.09 24.35 53.92
CA ILE A 147 -72.54 24.53 55.27
C ILE A 147 -73.01 25.87 55.85
N ASP A 148 -72.94 26.95 55.08
CA ASP A 148 -73.40 28.27 55.49
C ASP A 148 -74.92 28.30 55.71
N SER A 149 -75.71 27.61 54.88
CA SER A 149 -77.15 27.46 55.06
C SER A 149 -77.50 26.74 56.38
N ILE A 150 -76.83 25.64 56.68
CA ILE A 150 -76.99 24.90 57.95
C ILE A 150 -76.60 25.79 59.14
N LYS A 151 -75.45 26.48 59.04
CA LYS A 151 -74.96 27.39 60.07
C LYS A 151 -75.93 28.54 60.36
N ASN A 152 -76.56 29.09 59.31
CA ASN A 152 -77.56 30.14 59.44
C ASN A 152 -78.85 29.65 60.10
N ILE A 153 -79.27 28.40 59.84
CA ILE A 153 -80.42 27.78 60.51
C ILE A 153 -80.13 27.59 62.01
N ILE A 154 -78.93 27.11 62.35
CA ILE A 154 -78.52 26.90 63.74
C ILE A 154 -78.45 28.22 64.51
N LYS A 155 -77.98 29.31 63.89
CA LYS A 155 -77.91 30.64 64.51
C LYS A 155 -79.26 31.35 64.68
N LYS A 156 -80.34 30.87 64.05
CA LYS A 156 -81.68 31.48 64.09
C LYS A 156 -82.63 30.85 65.12
N ARG A 157 -82.19 29.81 65.83
CA ARG A 157 -82.83 29.29 67.05
C ARG A 157 -82.11 29.84 68.27
#